data_AF-A0A0S8BZI6-F1
#
_entry.id   AF-A0A0S8BZI6-F1
#
_cell.length_a   1.000
_cell.length_b   1.000
_cell.length_c   1.000
_cell.angle_alpha   90.00
_cell.angle_beta   90.00
_cell.angle_gamma   90.00
#
_symmetry.space_group_name_H-M   'P 1'
#
loop_
_entity.id
_entity.type
_entity.pdbx_description
1 polymer ?
#
loop_
_entity_poly.entity_id
_entity_poly.type
_entity_poly.pdbx_seq_one_letter_code
_entity_poly.pdbx_strand_id
1 'polypeptide(L)'
;MGCERGAPAPAQHHAEHAAHDHHAASSPAADEKSEVPAGPRIETGMFLLSVAPAQPEYRVGKPGEVELALEGRGEWHVNQEYPIRVDLSAGPALKLEKQKLVKDDAKEFGEEKVRFVAALEPSAAGEHEVRCDVSFAMCTDENCILEKRTVTMQVEVE
;
A
#
# COMPACT_ATOMS: atom_id res chain seq x y z
N MET A 1 31.14 -68.40 29.00
CA MET A 1 30.51 -67.95 27.74
C MET A 1 29.51 -66.87 28.14
N GLY A 2 29.63 -65.58 27.83
CA GLY A 2 30.31 -64.86 26.76
C GLY A 2 29.34 -63.75 26.35
N CYS A 3 29.39 -62.60 27.03
CA CYS A 3 28.58 -61.42 26.75
C CYS A 3 29.28 -60.58 25.67
N GLU A 4 28.65 -60.30 24.52
CA GLU A 4 29.15 -59.27 23.59
C GLU A 4 28.19 -58.91 22.43
N ARG A 5 28.09 -57.59 22.20
CA ARG A 5 27.83 -56.83 20.93
C ARG A 5 26.48 -57.01 20.22
N GLY A 6 25.80 -55.99 19.71
CA GLY A 6 26.12 -54.59 19.41
C GLY A 6 25.15 -54.11 18.31
N ALA A 7 24.62 -52.89 18.39
CA ALA A 7 23.77 -52.29 17.34
C ALA A 7 24.61 -51.95 16.08
N PRO A 8 24.03 -51.78 14.86
CA PRO A 8 23.30 -50.54 14.53
C PRO A 8 22.11 -50.68 13.54
N ALA A 9 21.35 -49.59 13.42
CA ALA A 9 20.23 -49.37 12.50
C ALA A 9 20.59 -49.48 11.00
N PRO A 10 19.62 -49.77 10.11
CA PRO A 10 19.72 -49.42 8.71
C PRO A 10 19.16 -48.02 8.41
N ALA A 11 19.77 -47.42 7.41
CA ALA A 11 19.78 -46.01 7.07
C ALA A 11 18.47 -45.47 6.50
N GLN A 12 18.30 -44.18 6.76
CA GLN A 12 17.38 -43.24 6.13
C GLN A 12 17.66 -43.17 4.62
N HIS A 13 16.61 -43.06 3.81
CA HIS A 13 16.64 -42.40 2.49
C HIS A 13 15.34 -41.61 2.31
N HIS A 14 15.48 -40.30 2.49
CA HIS A 14 14.95 -39.21 1.68
C HIS A 14 13.52 -39.29 1.11
N ALA A 15 12.63 -38.45 1.64
CA ALA A 15 11.89 -37.46 0.84
C ALA A 15 11.08 -36.55 1.77
N GLU A 16 11.51 -35.30 1.81
CA GLU A 16 10.86 -34.10 2.34
C GLU A 16 9.32 -34.18 2.44
N HIS A 17 8.79 -34.13 3.67
CA HIS A 17 7.49 -33.53 3.94
C HIS A 17 7.75 -32.09 4.36
N ALA A 18 7.99 -31.25 3.36
CA ALA A 18 7.92 -29.80 3.52
C ALA A 18 6.52 -29.43 4.02
N ALA A 19 6.50 -28.54 5.00
CA ALA A 19 5.32 -28.01 5.64
C ALA A 19 4.25 -27.60 4.61
N HIS A 20 3.04 -28.16 4.74
CA HIS A 20 1.85 -27.48 4.25
C HIS A 20 1.54 -26.33 5.20
N ASP A 21 2.28 -25.24 5.05
CA ASP A 21 1.90 -23.91 5.52
C ASP A 21 1.29 -23.17 4.35
N HIS A 22 0.04 -23.50 4.00
CA HIS A 22 -0.70 -22.76 2.99
C HIS A 22 -2.19 -22.79 3.34
N HIS A 23 -2.61 -21.86 4.19
CA HIS A 23 -3.86 -21.14 3.95
C HIS A 23 -3.81 -19.73 4.53
N ALA A 24 -2.95 -18.90 3.94
CA ALA A 24 -3.11 -17.45 3.96
C ALA A 24 -3.17 -16.97 2.50
N ALA A 25 -4.12 -16.07 2.24
CA ALA A 25 -4.36 -15.34 1.00
C ALA A 25 -4.91 -16.15 -0.19
N SER A 26 -6.23 -16.34 -0.18
CA SER A 26 -6.99 -16.18 -1.41
C SER A 26 -6.86 -14.73 -1.88
N SER A 27 -6.07 -14.51 -2.91
CA SER A 27 -6.36 -13.53 -3.97
C SER A 27 -5.43 -13.77 -5.14
N PRO A 28 -5.96 -14.36 -6.22
CA PRO A 28 -5.61 -13.88 -7.53
C PRO A 28 -6.89 -13.64 -8.33
N ALA A 29 -7.39 -12.41 -8.26
CA ALA A 29 -8.06 -11.83 -9.42
C ALA A 29 -7.10 -10.76 -9.94
N ALA A 30 -6.13 -11.23 -10.72
CA ALA A 30 -5.47 -10.41 -11.71
C ALA A 30 -6.49 -10.18 -12.82
N ASP A 31 -6.98 -8.95 -12.91
CA ASP A 31 -7.57 -8.41 -14.14
C ASP A 31 -6.49 -7.57 -14.81
N GLU A 32 -6.09 -8.00 -15.99
CA GLU A 32 -5.06 -7.38 -16.82
C GLU A 32 -5.51 -6.02 -17.36
N LYS A 33 -4.93 -4.93 -16.85
CA LYS A 33 -4.20 -3.88 -17.62
C LYS A 33 -4.07 -2.62 -16.77
N SER A 34 -2.91 -2.46 -16.16
CA SER A 34 -2.24 -1.16 -16.01
C SER A 34 -0.78 -1.47 -15.75
N GLU A 35 0.08 -1.15 -16.71
CA GLU A 35 1.54 -1.19 -16.63
C GLU A 35 2.08 -0.08 -15.71
N VAL A 36 1.41 0.12 -14.57
CA VAL A 36 1.80 1.05 -13.51
C VAL A 36 2.13 0.20 -12.29
N PRO A 37 3.33 0.34 -11.71
CA PRO A 37 3.72 -0.50 -10.59
C PRO A 37 2.67 -0.42 -9.49
N ALA A 38 2.12 -1.59 -9.11
CA ALA A 38 1.13 -1.66 -8.04
C ALA A 38 1.78 -1.19 -6.74
N GLY A 39 1.43 0.02 -6.31
CA GLY A 39 1.97 0.59 -5.09
C GLY A 39 1.34 -0.02 -3.83
N PRO A 40 1.77 0.44 -2.65
CA PRO A 40 1.29 -0.10 -1.38
C PRO A 40 -0.21 0.16 -1.17
N ARG A 41 -0.91 -0.85 -0.67
CA ARG A 41 -2.34 -0.82 -0.38
C ARG A 41 -2.66 -1.41 0.99
N ILE A 42 -3.63 -0.82 1.66
CA ILE A 42 -4.20 -1.24 2.93
C ILE A 42 -5.68 -1.53 2.67
N GLU A 43 -6.03 -2.82 2.67
CA GLU A 43 -7.44 -3.23 2.68
C GLU A 43 -7.85 -3.55 4.11
N THR A 44 -9.01 -3.04 4.51
CA THR A 44 -9.66 -3.32 5.78
C THR A 44 -11.13 -3.60 5.51
N GLY A 45 -11.86 -4.19 6.47
CA GLY A 45 -13.31 -4.39 6.33
C GLY A 45 -14.13 -3.10 6.14
N MET A 46 -13.54 -1.94 6.41
CA MET A 46 -14.19 -0.62 6.32
C MET A 46 -13.81 0.16 5.05
N PHE A 47 -12.58 0.01 4.55
CA PHE A 47 -12.09 0.77 3.41
C PHE A 47 -10.93 0.05 2.72
N LEU A 48 -10.65 0.45 1.47
CA LEU A 48 -9.45 0.15 0.73
C LEU A 48 -8.70 1.46 0.49
N LEU A 49 -7.51 1.59 1.07
CA LEU A 49 -6.59 2.68 0.78
C LEU A 49 -5.48 2.14 -0.12
N SER A 50 -5.22 2.79 -1.24
CA SER A 50 -4.16 2.45 -2.16
C SER A 50 -3.37 3.69 -2.53
N VAL A 51 -2.05 3.55 -2.55
CA VAL A 51 -1.13 4.56 -3.03
C VAL A 51 -0.40 3.93 -4.20
N ALA A 52 -0.44 4.56 -5.36
CA ALA A 52 0.26 4.10 -6.53
C ALA A 52 0.94 5.28 -7.22
N PRO A 53 2.09 5.07 -7.86
CA PRO A 53 2.63 6.08 -8.75
C PRO A 53 1.63 6.32 -9.89
N ALA A 54 1.38 7.56 -10.30
CA ALA A 54 0.49 7.84 -11.43
C ALA A 54 1.19 7.67 -12.79
N GLN A 55 2.49 7.38 -12.78
CA GLN A 55 3.34 7.20 -13.96
C GLN A 55 4.32 6.04 -13.77
N PRO A 56 4.76 5.39 -14.86
CA PRO A 56 5.65 4.23 -14.79
C PRO A 56 7.10 4.59 -14.42
N GLU A 57 7.57 5.77 -14.83
CA GLU A 57 8.96 6.22 -14.64
C GLU A 57 8.97 7.61 -14.01
N TYR A 58 9.86 7.82 -13.03
CA TYR A 58 10.17 9.15 -12.50
C TYR A 58 11.55 9.56 -12.98
N ARG A 59 11.69 10.82 -13.39
CA ARG A 59 12.98 11.36 -13.83
C ARG A 59 13.38 12.57 -13.02
N VAL A 60 14.68 12.71 -12.80
CA VAL A 60 15.23 13.90 -12.15
C VAL A 60 14.86 15.17 -12.92
N GLY A 61 14.34 16.16 -12.20
CA GLY A 61 13.92 17.46 -12.74
C GLY A 61 12.65 17.40 -13.61
N LYS A 62 11.92 16.27 -13.59
CA LYS A 62 10.61 16.17 -14.23
C LYS A 62 9.51 16.11 -13.17
N PRO A 63 8.39 16.83 -13.37
CA PRO A 63 7.24 16.65 -12.51
C PRO A 63 6.75 15.20 -12.66
N GLY A 64 6.46 14.60 -11.52
CA GLY A 64 5.79 13.33 -11.41
C GLY A 64 4.55 13.43 -10.53
N GLU A 65 3.69 12.43 -10.60
CA GLU A 65 2.42 12.41 -9.89
C GLU A 65 2.24 11.09 -9.15
N VAL A 66 1.69 11.14 -7.94
CA VAL A 66 1.30 9.97 -7.15
C VAL A 66 -0.19 10.00 -6.94
N GLU A 67 -0.85 8.90 -7.25
CA GLU A 67 -2.27 8.72 -7.01
C GLU A 67 -2.49 8.06 -5.65
N LEU A 68 -3.39 8.65 -4.86
CA LEU A 68 -3.97 8.06 -3.68
C LEU A 68 -5.43 7.76 -3.96
N ALA A 69 -5.87 6.51 -3.82
CA ALA A 69 -7.28 6.15 -3.91
C ALA A 69 -7.75 5.53 -2.59
N LEU A 70 -8.81 6.11 -2.03
CA LEU A 70 -9.51 5.63 -0.85
C LEU A 70 -10.93 5.24 -1.26
N GLU A 71 -11.33 4.01 -0.99
CA GLU A 71 -12.64 3.46 -1.32
C GLU A 71 -13.31 2.93 -0.06
N GLY A 72 -14.57 3.30 0.18
CA GLY A 72 -15.38 2.71 1.23
C GLY A 72 -15.70 1.25 0.94
N ARG A 73 -15.86 0.43 1.97
CA ARG A 73 -16.20 -1.00 1.85
C ARG A 73 -17.38 -1.37 2.74
N GLY A 74 -18.25 -2.24 2.22
CA GLY A 74 -19.42 -2.72 2.95
C GLY A 74 -20.42 -1.59 3.19
N GLU A 75 -20.76 -1.38 4.46
CA GLU A 75 -21.66 -0.31 4.94
C GLU A 75 -20.94 1.01 5.25
N TRP A 76 -19.62 1.07 5.03
CA TRP A 76 -18.80 2.23 5.35
C TRP A 76 -18.58 3.11 4.12
N HIS A 77 -18.77 4.41 4.32
CA HIS A 77 -18.57 5.45 3.31
C HIS A 77 -17.59 6.51 3.83
N VAL A 78 -16.90 7.17 2.91
CA VAL A 78 -16.02 8.27 3.26
C VAL A 78 -16.86 9.48 3.66
N ASN A 79 -16.57 10.06 4.83
CA ASN A 79 -17.28 11.23 5.31
C ASN A 79 -16.99 12.45 4.43
N GLN A 80 -18.04 13.09 3.91
CA GLN A 80 -17.93 14.29 3.08
C GLN A 80 -17.92 15.61 3.87
N GLU A 81 -18.37 15.57 5.12
CA GLU A 81 -18.46 16.70 6.04
C GLU A 81 -17.20 16.85 6.88
N TYR A 82 -16.57 15.73 7.27
CA TYR A 82 -15.32 15.77 8.03
C TYR A 82 -14.11 15.96 7.10
N PRO A 83 -13.15 16.84 7.47
CA PRO A 83 -12.02 17.13 6.60
C PRO A 83 -11.10 15.90 6.45
N ILE A 84 -11.00 15.41 5.22
CA ILE A 84 -9.91 14.51 4.81
C ILE A 84 -8.62 15.30 4.64
N ARG A 85 -7.52 14.74 5.15
CA ARG A 85 -6.18 15.30 5.04
C ARG A 85 -5.20 14.22 4.66
N VAL A 86 -4.39 14.48 3.64
CA VAL A 86 -3.23 13.67 3.29
C VAL A 86 -1.99 14.52 3.57
N ASP A 87 -1.12 14.04 4.44
CA ASP A 87 0.18 14.63 4.72
C ASP A 87 1.26 13.79 4.05
N LEU A 88 1.90 14.34 3.01
CA LEU A 88 2.98 13.74 2.27
C LEU A 88 4.31 14.23 2.83
N SER A 89 5.17 13.28 3.16
CA SER A 89 6.54 13.50 3.60
C SER A 89 7.47 12.71 2.69
N ALA A 90 8.49 13.36 2.15
CA ALA A 90 9.50 12.71 1.32
C ALA A 90 10.89 13.23 1.70
N GLY A 91 11.92 12.49 1.29
CA GLY A 91 13.31 12.91 1.49
C GLY A 91 13.67 14.21 0.74
N PRO A 92 14.82 14.84 1.03
CA PRO A 92 15.22 16.11 0.39
C PRO A 92 15.44 15.99 -1.13
N ALA A 93 15.54 14.76 -1.64
CA ALA A 93 15.65 14.46 -3.05
C ALA A 93 14.30 14.39 -3.79
N LEU A 94 13.17 14.44 -3.09
CA LEU A 94 11.84 14.53 -3.69
C LEU A 94 11.15 15.80 -3.21
N LYS A 95 10.95 16.74 -4.12
CA LYS A 95 10.29 18.00 -3.84
C LYS A 95 8.79 17.85 -4.05
N LEU A 96 8.02 17.89 -2.98
CA LEU A 96 6.55 17.82 -3.06
C LEU A 96 6.00 19.23 -3.35
N GLU A 97 5.20 19.38 -4.40
CA GLU A 97 4.53 20.64 -4.72
C GLU A 97 3.54 21.01 -3.60
N LYS A 98 2.81 20.00 -3.10
CA LYS A 98 1.96 20.09 -1.92
C LYS A 98 2.24 18.93 -0.99
N GLN A 99 2.76 19.24 0.19
CA GLN A 99 2.91 18.27 1.29
C GLN A 99 1.59 17.98 1.99
N LYS A 100 0.58 18.85 1.85
CA LYS A 100 -0.71 18.68 2.49
C LYS A 100 -1.80 18.80 1.44
N LEU A 101 -2.51 17.71 1.21
CA LEU A 101 -3.70 17.68 0.37
C LEU A 101 -4.95 17.63 1.26
N VAL A 102 -5.96 18.36 0.85
CA VAL A 102 -7.28 18.36 1.49
C VAL A 102 -8.35 18.06 0.44
N LYS A 103 -9.61 17.93 0.86
CA LYS A 103 -10.77 17.72 -0.03
C LYS A 103 -10.75 18.56 -1.32
N ASP A 104 -10.32 19.82 -1.26
CA ASP A 104 -10.26 20.72 -2.43
C ASP A 104 -9.20 20.30 -3.47
N ASP A 105 -8.17 19.56 -3.04
CA ASP A 105 -7.13 18.97 -3.89
C ASP A 105 -7.51 17.57 -4.40
N ALA A 106 -8.63 17.01 -3.95
CA ALA A 106 -9.08 15.70 -4.41
C ALA A 106 -9.45 15.78 -5.90
N LYS A 107 -8.88 14.88 -6.68
CA LYS A 107 -9.22 14.74 -8.10
C LYS A 107 -10.62 14.18 -8.29
N GLU A 108 -11.01 13.29 -7.37
CA GLU A 108 -12.34 12.70 -7.27
C GLU A 108 -12.70 12.67 -5.80
N PHE A 109 -13.86 13.21 -5.42
CA PHE A 109 -14.31 13.20 -4.04
C PHE A 109 -15.77 12.78 -3.98
N GLY A 110 -16.00 11.56 -3.50
CA GLY A 110 -17.32 10.99 -3.30
C GLY A 110 -17.38 10.11 -2.06
N GLU A 111 -18.58 9.63 -1.76
CA GLU A 111 -18.90 8.82 -0.57
C GLU A 111 -18.34 7.41 -0.69
N GLU A 112 -18.35 6.87 -1.92
CA GLU A 112 -17.84 5.54 -2.22
C GLU A 112 -16.34 5.56 -2.50
N LYS A 113 -15.84 6.63 -3.14
CA LYS A 113 -14.47 6.74 -3.60
C LYS A 113 -13.94 8.17 -3.52
N VAL A 114 -12.70 8.28 -3.07
CA VAL A 114 -11.92 9.51 -3.09
C VAL A 114 -10.58 9.23 -3.75
N ARG A 115 -10.19 10.07 -4.71
CA ARG A 115 -8.87 10.06 -5.31
C ARG A 115 -8.14 11.38 -5.11
N PHE A 116 -6.88 11.31 -4.73
CA PHE A 116 -5.95 12.42 -4.66
C PHE A 116 -4.83 12.21 -5.65
N VAL A 117 -4.35 13.31 -6.24
CA VAL A 117 -3.15 13.29 -7.08
C VAL A 117 -2.18 14.29 -6.48
N ALA A 118 -1.04 13.78 -6.00
CA ALA A 118 0.03 14.56 -5.42
C ALA A 118 1.13 14.77 -6.46
N ALA A 119 1.40 16.03 -6.82
CA ALA A 119 2.55 16.35 -7.68
C ALA A 119 3.85 16.37 -6.86
N LEU A 120 4.87 15.71 -7.38
CA LEU A 120 6.21 15.61 -6.81
C LEU A 120 7.26 15.81 -7.91
N GLU A 121 8.39 16.42 -7.58
CA GLU A 121 9.50 16.67 -8.49
C GLU A 121 10.75 16.02 -7.92
N PRO A 122 11.23 14.91 -8.51
CA PRO A 122 12.47 14.31 -8.11
C PRO A 122 13.65 15.23 -8.43
N SER A 123 14.53 15.43 -7.47
CA SER A 123 15.73 16.27 -7.58
C SER A 123 17.02 15.45 -7.63
N ALA A 124 16.97 14.15 -7.33
CA ALA A 124 18.09 13.23 -7.49
C ALA A 124 17.60 11.84 -7.93
N ALA A 125 18.44 11.13 -8.68
CA ALA A 125 18.16 9.75 -9.10
C ALA A 125 18.40 8.77 -7.94
N GLY A 126 17.84 7.58 -8.04
CA GLY A 126 17.91 6.52 -7.05
C GLY A 126 16.55 6.19 -6.42
N GLU A 127 16.59 5.31 -5.42
CA GLU A 127 15.40 4.92 -4.65
C GLU A 127 15.09 5.95 -3.57
N HIS A 128 13.87 6.47 -3.58
CA HIS A 128 13.39 7.45 -2.61
C HIS A 128 12.13 6.94 -1.92
N GLU A 129 12.01 7.24 -0.63
CA GLU A 129 10.82 6.93 0.15
C GLU A 129 9.85 8.12 0.16
N VAL A 130 8.59 7.87 -0.20
CA VAL A 130 7.47 8.78 0.00
C VAL A 130 6.54 8.19 1.05
N ARG A 131 6.35 8.91 2.14
CA ARG A 131 5.40 8.58 3.20
C ARG A 131 4.15 9.43 3.05
N CYS A 132 3.01 8.77 2.97
CA CYS A 132 1.68 9.37 2.88
C CYS A 132 0.91 9.05 4.16
N ASP A 133 0.60 10.06 4.95
CA ASP A 133 -0.18 9.97 6.17
C ASP A 133 -1.60 10.49 5.92
N VAL A 134 -2.53 9.56 5.78
CA VAL A 134 -3.92 9.84 5.40
C VAL A 134 -4.76 9.83 6.66
N SER A 135 -5.42 10.95 6.95
CA SER A 135 -6.39 11.11 8.02
C SER A 135 -7.77 11.35 7.40
N PHE A 136 -8.71 10.47 7.68
CA PHE A 136 -10.06 10.49 7.12
C PHE A 136 -11.06 9.97 8.14
N ALA A 137 -12.35 10.18 7.90
CA ALA A 137 -13.40 9.58 8.70
C ALA A 137 -14.22 8.64 7.83
N MET A 138 -14.42 7.41 8.29
CA MET A 138 -15.36 6.47 7.71
C MET A 138 -16.65 6.55 8.51
N CYS A 139 -17.78 6.75 7.84
CA CYS A 139 -19.09 6.79 8.47
C CYS A 139 -19.98 5.66 7.95
N THR A 140 -20.81 5.15 8.84
CA THR A 140 -22.03 4.41 8.53
C THR A 140 -23.24 5.32 8.79
N ASP A 141 -24.45 4.83 8.58
CA ASP A 141 -25.69 5.55 8.91
C ASP A 141 -25.77 6.04 10.37
N GLU A 142 -25.10 5.35 11.30
CA GLU A 142 -25.24 5.61 12.74
C GLU A 142 -23.96 6.11 13.40
N ASN A 143 -22.77 5.82 12.84
CA ASN A 143 -21.50 6.05 13.52
C ASN A 143 -20.41 6.54 12.56
N CYS A 144 -19.53 7.42 13.03
CA CYS A 144 -18.34 7.85 12.31
C CYS A 144 -17.07 7.52 13.09
N ILE A 145 -16.12 6.88 12.43
CA ILE A 145 -14.81 6.52 12.99
C ILE A 145 -13.73 7.31 12.25
N LEU A 146 -12.92 8.05 13.01
CA LEU A 146 -11.73 8.70 12.48
C LEU A 146 -10.62 7.65 12.32
N GLU A 147 -10.15 7.49 11.09
CA GLU A 147 -9.08 6.59 10.73
C GLU A 147 -7.84 7.37 10.29
N LYS A 148 -6.68 6.85 10.69
CA LYS A 148 -5.40 7.40 10.32
C LYS A 148 -4.49 6.28 9.82
N ARG A 149 -4.07 6.39 8.56
CA ARG A 149 -3.24 5.37 7.91
C ARG A 149 -2.01 6.00 7.32
N THR A 150 -0.86 5.50 7.74
CA THR A 150 0.43 5.84 7.16
C THR A 150 0.80 4.77 6.14
N VAL A 151 1.03 5.19 4.90
CA VAL A 151 1.46 4.33 3.80
C VAL A 151 2.81 4.83 3.32
N THR A 152 3.74 3.92 3.09
CA THR A 152 5.07 4.24 2.61
C THR A 152 5.27 3.59 1.26
N MET A 153 5.58 4.40 0.24
CA MET A 153 5.86 3.96 -1.12
C MET A 153 7.31 4.26 -1.47
N GLN A 154 7.98 3.29 -2.09
CA GLN A 154 9.29 3.51 -2.68
C GLN A 154 9.11 3.98 -4.13
N VAL A 155 9.83 5.02 -4.49
CA VAL A 155 9.83 5.62 -5.82
C VAL A 155 11.26 5.55 -6.34
N GLU A 156 11.46 4.75 -7.38
CA GLU A 156 12.71 4.73 -8.12
C GLU A 156 12.70 5.87 -9.14
N VAL A 157 13.77 6.67 -9.12
CA VAL A 157 13.95 7.82 -10.00
C VAL A 157 15.18 7.59 -10.86
N GLU A 158 15.03 7.74 -12.16
CA GLU A 158 16.11 7.65 -13.16
C GLU A 158 16.71 9.02 -13.53
#